data_AF-A0A935GFX1-F1
#
_entry.id   AF-A0A935GFX1-F1
#
_cell.length_a   1.000
_cell.length_b   1.000
_cell.length_c   1.000
_cell.angle_alpha   90.00
_cell.angle_beta   90.00
_cell.angle_gamma   90.00
#
_symmetry.space_group_name_H-M   'P 1'
#
loop_
_entity.id
_entity.type
_entity.pdbx_description
1 polymer ?
#
loop_
_entity_poly.entity_id
_entity_poly.type
_entity_poly.pdbx_seq_one_letter_code
_entity_poly.pdbx_strand_id
1 'polypeptide(L)'
;MDIFITNLKILLDEIDQLIFHDQDEENFKTPIINFLKNTYYKDNYYINSSKKYDLIIGNGPKLSDHIAVIIETKRPSNTAEMIDDST
;
A
#
# COMPACT_ATOMS: atom_id res chain seq x y z
N MET A 1 13.88 10.83 -15.51
CA MET A 1 13.87 10.20 -14.17
C MET A 1 13.02 8.95 -14.29
N ASP A 2 13.48 7.81 -13.79
CA ASP A 2 12.71 6.57 -13.78
C ASP A 2 11.41 6.78 -12.96
N ILE A 3 10.25 6.42 -13.52
CA ILE A 3 8.94 6.61 -12.88
C ILE A 3 8.86 5.86 -11.55
N PHE A 4 9.50 4.69 -11.47
CA PHE A 4 9.60 3.92 -10.24
C PHE A 4 10.34 4.69 -9.16
N ILE A 5 11.56 5.15 -9.47
CA ILE A 5 12.40 5.89 -8.52
C ILE A 5 11.71 7.18 -8.08
N THR A 6 11.01 7.85 -9.00
CA THR A 6 10.29 9.09 -8.71
C THR A 6 9.15 8.84 -7.71
N ASN A 7 8.30 7.86 -7.99
CA ASN A 7 7.16 7.57 -7.12
C ASN A 7 7.58 6.91 -5.80
N LEU A 8 8.67 6.15 -5.79
CA LEU A 8 9.21 5.56 -4.56
C LEU A 8 9.71 6.66 -3.62
N LYS A 9 10.37 7.70 -4.14
CA LYS A 9 10.76 8.85 -3.31
C LYS A 9 9.56 9.57 -2.70
N ILE A 10 8.52 9.80 -3.50
CA ILE A 10 7.26 10.41 -3.01
C ILE A 10 6.65 9.55 -1.91
N LEU A 11 6.57 8.23 -2.11
CA LEU A 11 6.08 7.31 -1.09
C LEU A 11 6.86 7.45 0.22
N LEU A 12 8.19 7.40 0.16
CA LEU A 12 9.03 7.47 1.36
C LEU A 12 8.88 8.81 2.08
N ASP A 13 8.86 9.92 1.35
CA ASP A 13 8.65 11.26 1.91
C ASP A 13 7.28 11.38 2.61
N GLU A 14 6.21 10.82 2.02
CA GLU A 14 4.88 10.80 2.63
C GLU A 14 4.85 9.93 3.91
N ILE A 15 5.49 8.76 3.88
CA ILE A 15 5.57 7.85 5.04
C ILE A 15 6.34 8.53 6.19
N ASP A 16 7.46 9.20 5.91
CA ASP A 16 8.24 9.92 6.92
C ASP A 16 7.42 11.04 7.58
N GLN A 17 6.62 11.77 6.81
CA GLN A 17 5.71 12.78 7.35
C GLN A 17 4.65 12.17 8.27
N LEU A 18 4.06 11.03 7.88
CA LEU A 18 3.09 10.33 8.73
C LEU A 18 3.71 9.84 10.04
N ILE A 19 4.94 9.34 10.00
CA ILE A 19 5.69 8.95 11.20
C ILE A 19 5.95 10.17 12.09
N PHE A 20 6.43 11.27 11.51
CA PHE A 20 6.73 12.51 12.23
C PHE A 20 5.50 13.07 12.97
N HIS A 21 4.31 12.88 12.39
CA HIS A 21 3.03 13.32 12.95
C HIS A 21 2.28 12.24 13.75
N ASP A 22 2.93 11.12 14.09
CA ASP A 22 2.37 9.99 14.85
C ASP A 22 0.98 9.54 14.37
N GLN A 23 0.80 9.46 13.04
CA GLN A 23 -0.46 9.09 12.43
C GLN A 23 -0.76 7.59 12.60
N ASP A 24 -2.03 7.20 12.50
CA ASP A 24 -2.47 5.81 12.64
C ASP A 24 -2.20 4.94 11.41
N GLU A 25 -2.19 3.61 11.61
CA GLU A 25 -1.85 2.62 10.57
C GLU A 25 -2.69 2.80 9.30
N GLU A 26 -3.96 3.17 9.47
CA GLU A 26 -4.89 3.42 8.36
C GLU A 26 -4.41 4.56 7.44
N ASN A 27 -3.72 5.57 7.99
CA ASN A 27 -3.18 6.68 7.20
C ASN A 27 -2.06 6.23 6.25
N PHE A 28 -1.27 5.22 6.64
CA PHE A 28 -0.15 4.70 5.84
C PHE A 28 -0.61 3.94 4.59
N LYS A 29 -1.86 3.48 4.55
CA LYS A 29 -2.43 2.78 3.39
C LYS A 29 -2.55 3.68 2.17
N THR A 30 -2.83 4.98 2.37
CA THR A 30 -3.08 5.93 1.27
C THR A 30 -1.82 6.17 0.41
N PRO A 31 -0.64 6.50 0.98
CA PRO A 31 0.61 6.59 0.22
C PRO A 31 0.93 5.32 -0.58
N ILE A 32 0.72 4.14 0.02
CA ILE A 32 0.98 2.86 -0.65
C ILE A 32 0.06 2.67 -1.86
N ILE A 33 -1.25 2.95 -1.71
CA ILE A 33 -2.21 2.92 -2.83
C ILE A 33 -1.78 3.88 -3.94
N ASN A 34 -1.38 5.10 -3.58
CA ASN A 34 -0.96 6.12 -4.54
C ASN A 34 0.29 5.70 -5.30
N PHE A 35 1.29 5.17 -4.60
CA PHE A 35 2.51 4.64 -5.20
C PHE A 35 2.20 3.54 -6.22
N LEU A 36 1.39 2.54 -5.85
CA LEU A 36 1.04 1.43 -6.74
C LEU A 36 0.30 1.93 -7.99
N LYS A 37 -0.72 2.78 -7.80
CA LYS A 37 -1.48 3.36 -8.92
C LYS A 37 -0.56 4.15 -9.84
N ASN A 38 0.17 5.13 -9.31
CA ASN A 38 0.93 6.07 -10.12
C ASN A 38 2.17 5.44 -10.78
N THR A 39 2.60 4.27 -10.34
CA THR A 39 3.76 3.58 -10.89
C THR A 39 3.40 2.59 -11.99
N TYR A 40 2.47 1.64 -11.74
CA TYR A 40 2.22 0.54 -12.68
C TYR A 40 0.76 0.13 -12.86
N TYR A 41 -0.11 0.40 -11.89
CA TYR A 41 -1.40 -0.29 -11.83
C TYR A 41 -2.60 0.56 -12.24
N LYS A 42 -2.42 1.88 -12.41
CA LYS A 42 -3.49 2.79 -12.80
C LYS A 42 -4.14 2.35 -14.12
N ASP A 43 -5.47 2.57 -14.20
CA ASP A 43 -6.38 2.27 -15.31
C ASP A 43 -6.58 0.78 -15.65
N ASN A 44 -5.63 -0.09 -15.30
CA ASN A 44 -5.69 -1.52 -15.61
C ASN A 44 -6.16 -2.38 -14.42
N TYR A 45 -5.92 -1.92 -13.18
CA TYR A 45 -6.20 -2.70 -11.99
C TYR A 45 -6.87 -1.87 -10.90
N TYR A 46 -7.88 -2.46 -10.25
CA TYR A 46 -8.50 -1.90 -9.06
C TYR A 46 -7.56 -2.05 -7.87
N ILE A 47 -7.26 -0.95 -7.18
CA ILE A 47 -6.50 -0.95 -5.93
C ILE A 47 -7.21 -0.08 -4.89
N ASN A 48 -7.50 -0.64 -3.73
CA ASN A 48 -8.07 0.09 -2.61
C ASN A 48 -7.91 -0.67 -1.28
N SER A 49 -8.23 0.00 -0.18
CA SER A 49 -8.46 -0.68 1.10
C SER A 49 -9.80 -1.44 1.11
N SER A 50 -9.87 -2.47 1.95
CA SER A 50 -11.08 -3.28 2.15
C SER A 50 -11.39 -3.39 3.64
N LYS A 51 -12.65 -3.67 3.98
CA LYS A 51 -13.02 -3.96 5.38
C LYS A 51 -12.43 -5.27 5.91
N LYS A 52 -12.08 -6.19 5.01
CA LYS A 52 -11.58 -7.52 5.36
C LYS A 52 -10.06 -7.63 5.32
N TYR A 53 -9.42 -6.83 4.46
CA TYR A 53 -7.99 -6.87 4.21
C TYR A 53 -7.50 -5.43 4.08
N ASP A 54 -6.28 -5.15 4.52
CA ASP A 54 -5.75 -3.79 4.49
C ASP A 54 -5.77 -3.18 3.09
N LEU A 55 -5.20 -3.87 2.10
CA LEU A 55 -5.27 -3.49 0.70
C LEU A 55 -5.52 -4.71 -0.20
N ILE A 56 -6.19 -4.47 -1.32
CA ILE A 56 -6.40 -5.47 -2.36
C ILE A 56 -6.01 -4.92 -3.73
N ILE A 57 -5.56 -5.81 -4.62
CA ILE A 57 -5.43 -5.56 -6.05
C ILE A 57 -6.32 -6.55 -6.79
N GLY A 58 -7.28 -6.03 -7.56
CA GLY A 58 -8.14 -6.82 -8.44
C GLY A 58 -7.40 -7.27 -9.69
N ASN A 59 -7.84 -8.37 -10.32
CA ASN A 59 -7.32 -8.90 -11.59
C ASN A 59 -7.90 -8.15 -12.82
N GLY A 60 -8.22 -6.88 -12.64
CA GLY A 60 -8.88 -6.01 -13.61
C GLY A 60 -9.29 -4.70 -12.95
N PRO A 61 -9.80 -3.73 -13.71
CA PRO A 61 -10.03 -2.37 -13.23
C PRO A 61 -11.32 -2.21 -12.41
N LYS A 62 -12.18 -3.23 -12.33
CA LYS A 62 -13.47 -3.16 -11.66
C LYS A 62 -13.41 -3.75 -10.26
N LEU A 63 -14.20 -3.19 -9.35
CA LEU A 63 -14.38 -3.74 -7.99
C LEU A 63 -14.93 -5.17 -8.00
N SER A 64 -15.68 -5.56 -9.04
CA SER A 64 -16.24 -6.91 -9.19
C SER A 64 -15.24 -7.94 -9.71
N ASP A 65 -14.07 -7.51 -10.19
CA ASP A 65 -13.06 -8.43 -10.71
C ASP A 65 -12.46 -9.23 -9.55
N HIS A 66 -12.01 -10.46 -9.82
CA HIS A 66 -11.44 -11.33 -8.80
C HIS A 66 -10.21 -10.70 -8.14
N ILE A 67 -10.08 -10.85 -6.83
CA ILE A 67 -8.89 -10.38 -6.08
C ILE A 67 -7.68 -11.22 -6.52
N ALA A 68 -6.64 -10.55 -7.02
CA ALA A 68 -5.38 -11.17 -7.43
C ALA A 68 -4.31 -11.10 -6.34
N VAL A 69 -4.25 -9.98 -5.61
CA VAL A 69 -3.27 -9.74 -4.55
C VAL A 69 -3.98 -9.21 -3.31
N ILE A 70 -3.56 -9.72 -2.16
CA ILE A 70 -3.90 -9.18 -0.84
C ILE A 70 -2.60 -8.68 -0.23
N ILE A 71 -2.63 -7.48 0.35
CA ILE A 71 -1.49 -6.89 1.05
C ILE A 71 -1.95 -6.58 2.47
N GLU A 72 -1.29 -7.20 3.43
CA GLU A 72 -1.38 -6.82 4.84
C GLU A 72 -0.32 -5.75 5.10
N THR A 73 -0.70 -4.70 5.81
CA THR A 73 0.18 -3.59 6.17
C THR A 73 0.28 -3.51 7.68
N LYS A 74 1.46 -3.16 8.20
CA LYS A 74 1.66 -2.85 9.62
C LYS A 74 2.39 -1.54 9.76
N ARG A 75 2.18 -0.83 10.85
CA ARG A 75 3.08 0.26 11.22
C ARG A 75 4.52 -0.28 11.30
N PRO A 76 5.53 0.39 10.72
CA PRO A 76 6.92 -0.06 10.80
C PRO A 76 7.45 -0.27 12.22
N SER A 77 6.89 0.45 13.19
CA SER A 77 7.22 0.31 14.61
C SER A 77 6.61 -0.93 15.28
N ASN A 78 5.61 -1.57 14.68
CA ASN A 78 4.90 -2.72 15.23
C ASN A 78 5.49 -4.04 14.71
N THR A 79 6.74 -4.30 15.08
CA THR A 79 7.48 -5.49 14.63
C THR A 79 6.91 -6.81 15.16
N ALA A 80 6.13 -6.77 16.25
CA ALA A 80 5.52 -7.95 16.84
C ALA A 80 4.39 -8.57 15.98
N GLU A 81 3.78 -7.78 15.10
CA GLU A 81 2.74 -8.25 14.16
C GLU A 81 3.30 -8.61 12.77
N MET A 82 4.62 -8.43 12.56
CA MET A 82 5.26 -8.77 11.30
C MET A 82 5.50 -10.27 11.23
N ILE A 83 5.50 -10.80 10.00
CA ILE A 83 5.92 -12.18 9.75
C ILE A 83 7.37 -12.31 10.22
N ASP A 84 7.62 -13.31 11.06
CA ASP A 84 8.95 -13.73 11.45
C ASP A 84 9.26 -15.12 10.87
N ASP A 85 10.54 -15.47 10.84
CA ASP A 85 11.00 -16.77 10.33
C ASP A 85 10.78 -17.91 11.36
N SER A 86 10.00 -17.70 12.43
CA SER A 86 9.86 -18.65 13.55
C SER A 86 8.93 -19.84 13.26
N THR A 87 8.54 -20.07 12.01
CA THR A 87 7.62 -21.15 11.61
C THR A 87 8.07 -21.88 10.36
#